data_AF-A0A2V9ITA6-F1
#
_entry.id   AF-A0A2V9ITA6-F1
#
_cell.length_a   1.000
_cell.length_b   1.000
_cell.length_c   1.000
_cell.angle_alpha   90.00
_cell.angle_beta   90.00
_cell.angle_gamma   90.00
#
_symmetry.space_group_name_H-M   'P 1'
#
loop_
_entity.id
_entity.type
_entity.pdbx_description
1 polymer ?
#
loop_
_entity_poly.entity_id
_entity_poly.type
_entity_poly.pdbx_seq_one_letter_code
_entity_poly.pdbx_strand_id
1 'polypeptide(L)' 'MKIGITCYPTYGGSGIVATELGKELAERGHEIHFISYAPPMRLVKPGPRIHFHEVEVTTYPLFDHAPYTLALATKMAEV' A
#
# COMPACT_ATOMS: atom_id res chain seq x y z
N MET A 1 14.46 9.44 3.54
CA MET A 1 14.53 8.13 2.86
C MET A 1 13.25 7.93 2.08
N LYS A 2 13.27 7.07 1.06
CA LYS A 2 12.07 6.58 0.37
C LYS A 2 11.70 5.23 0.97
N ILE A 3 10.46 5.07 1.43
CA ILE A 3 10.01 3.89 2.19
C ILE A 3 8.71 3.35 1.58
N GLY A 4 8.76 2.10 1.13
CA GLY A 4 7.57 1.35 0.70
C GLY A 4 6.87 0.70 1.90
N ILE A 5 5.54 0.84 1.98
CA ILE A 5 4.70 0.19 2.98
C ILE A 5 3.62 -0.62 2.26
N THR A 6 3.68 -1.94 2.43
CA THR A 6 2.63 -2.85 1.99
C THR A 6 1.85 -3.34 3.20
N CYS A 7 0.53 -3.24 3.13
CA CYS A 7 -0.37 -3.69 4.17
C CYS A 7 -1.73 -4.05 3.59
N TYR A 8 -2.50 -4.87 4.29
CA TYR A 8 -3.93 -5.00 4.00
C TYR A 8 -4.65 -3.69 4.35
N PRO A 9 -5.40 -3.09 3.41
CA PRO A 9 -5.99 -1.76 3.59
C PRO A 9 -7.31 -1.77 4.39
N THR A 10 -7.74 -2.96 4.85
CA THR A 10 -9.05 -3.24 5.44
C THR A 10 -9.12 -3.01 6.94
N TYR A 11 -10.29 -3.32 7.52
CA TYR A 11 -10.56 -3.31 8.95
C TYR A 11 -9.63 -4.26 9.72
N GLY A 12 -8.74 -3.69 10.51
CA GLY A 12 -7.85 -4.45 11.39
C GLY A 12 -6.81 -3.56 12.06
N GLY A 13 -6.22 -4.04 13.15
CA GLY A 13 -5.19 -3.30 13.89
C GLY A 13 -3.93 -3.06 13.04
N SER A 14 -3.51 -4.04 12.22
CA SER A 14 -2.29 -3.95 11.43
C SER A 14 -2.34 -2.87 10.34
N GLY A 15 -3.47 -2.74 9.63
CA GLY A 15 -3.66 -1.68 8.63
C GLY A 15 -3.64 -0.29 9.25
N ILE A 16 -4.22 -0.13 10.45
CA ILE A 16 -4.15 1.12 11.21
C ILE A 16 -2.71 1.45 11.60
N VAL A 17 -1.99 0.49 12.18
CA VAL A 17 -0.58 0.68 12.57
C VAL A 17 0.28 1.07 11.37
N ALA A 18 0.13 0.39 10.24
CA ALA A 18 0.86 0.70 9.01
C ALA A 18 0.56 2.12 8.50
N THR A 19 -0.72 2.53 8.53
CA THR A 19 -1.13 3.86 8.08
C THR A 19 -0.57 4.96 8.97
N GLU A 20 -0.66 4.81 10.29
CA GLU A 20 -0.17 5.83 11.24
C GLU A 20 1.36 5.88 11.25
N LEU A 21 2.04 4.73 11.17
CA LEU A 21 3.50 4.69 11.00
C LEU A 21 3.94 5.45 9.75
N GLY A 22 3.27 5.25 8.62
CA GLY A 22 3.57 5.98 7.39
C GLY A 22 3.38 7.49 7.53
N LYS A 23 2.30 7.94 8.19
CA LYS A 23 2.08 9.38 8.44
C LYS A 23 3.19 9.98 9.30
N GLU A 24 3.54 9.33 10.41
CA GLU A 24 4.61 9.78 11.32
C GLU A 24 5.98 9.84 10.62
N LEU A 25 6.30 8.86 9.77
CA LEU A 25 7.51 8.88 8.97
C LEU A 25 7.50 10.01 7.91
N ALA A 26 6.34 10.29 7.31
CA ALA A 26 6.20 11.39 6.35
C ALA A 26 6.36 12.76 7.02
N GLU A 27 5.85 12.94 8.24
CA GLU A 27 6.05 14.15 9.05
C GLU A 27 7.52 14.38 9.39
N ARG A 28 8.26 13.29 9.63
CA ARG A 28 9.72 13.31 9.83
C ARG A 28 10.54 13.56 8.56
N GLY A 29 9.88 13.79 7.42
CA GLY A 29 10.53 14.15 6.16
C GLY A 29 10.90 12.98 5.26
N HIS A 30 10.34 11.79 5.49
CA HIS A 30 10.49 10.65 4.57
C HIS A 30 9.43 10.67 3.47
N GLU A 31 9.77 10.14 2.29
CA GLU A 31 8.82 9.90 1.21
C GLU A 31 8.24 8.49 1.40
N ILE A 32 6.92 8.41 1.51
CA ILE A 32 6.20 7.18 1.85
C ILE A 32 5.38 6.73 0.65
N HIS A 33 5.54 5.47 0.29
CA HIS A 33 4.84 4.84 -0.83
C HIS A 33 4.00 3.68 -0.29
N PHE A 34 2.70 3.90 -0.13
CA PHE A 34 1.76 2.82 0.20
C PHE A 34 1.47 2.00 -1.05
N ILE A 35 1.63 0.68 -0.96
CA ILE A 35 1.45 -0.26 -2.07
C ILE A 35 0.45 -1.33 -1.64
N SER A 36 -0.77 -1.25 -2.17
CA SER A 36 -1.91 -2.10 -1.76
C SER A 36 -3.00 -2.07 -2.84
N TYR A 37 -3.95 -3.01 -2.79
CA TYR A 37 -5.08 -3.05 -3.72
C TYR A 37 -6.15 -1.98 -3.46
N ALA A 38 -6.06 -1.24 -2.36
CA ALA A 38 -6.91 -0.11 -2.05
C ALA A 38 -6.18 0.85 -1.09
N PRO A 39 -6.57 2.14 -1.04
CA PRO A 39 -6.02 3.08 -0.06
C PRO A 39 -6.27 2.59 1.37
N PRO A 40 -5.28 2.63 2.27
CA PRO A 40 -5.50 2.32 3.68
C PRO A 40 -6.58 3.22 4.28
N MET A 41 -7.51 2.66 5.04
CA MET A 41 -8.75 3.33 5.44
C MET A 41 -8.58 4.70 6.14
N ARG A 42 -7.47 4.92 6.87
CA ARG A 42 -7.17 6.19 7.56
C ARG A 42 -6.37 7.18 6.70
N LEU A 43 -6.08 6.86 5.45
CA LEU A 43 -5.37 7.72 4.50
C LEU A 43 -6.35 8.63 3.75
N VAL A 44 -7.11 9.45 4.49
CA VAL A 44 -8.19 10.29 3.93
C VAL A 44 -7.64 11.52 3.19
N LYS A 45 -6.40 11.95 3.51
CA LYS A 45 -5.70 13.06 2.84
C LYS A 45 -4.19 12.81 2.88
N PRO A 46 -3.57 12.25 1.83
CA PRO A 46 -2.12 12.12 1.80
C PRO A 46 -1.46 13.51 1.79
N GLY A 47 -0.52 13.72 2.71
CA GLY A 47 0.35 14.91 2.67
C GLY A 47 1.29 14.86 1.46
N PRO A 48 2.08 15.92 1.20
CA PRO A 48 2.90 16.04 -0.01
C PRO A 48 4.00 14.97 -0.14
N ARG A 49 4.28 14.22 0.93
CA ARG A 49 5.27 13.14 1.00
C ARG A 49 4.66 11.74 1.05
N ILE A 50 3.36 11.61 0.84
CA ILE A 50 2.67 10.32 0.84
C ILE A 50 2.11 10.05 -0.55
N HIS A 51 2.47 8.90 -1.09
CA HIS A 51 2.06 8.39 -2.38
C HIS A 51 1.32 7.08 -2.18
N PHE A 52 0.30 6.84 -3.00
CA PHE A 52 -0.42 5.58 -3.02
C PHE A 52 -0.30 4.96 -4.41
N HIS A 53 0.06 3.69 -4.44
CA HIS A 53 0.21 2.88 -5.64
C HIS A 53 -0.76 1.71 -5.55
N GLU A 54 -1.77 1.75 -6.41
CA GLU A 54 -2.77 0.70 -6.47
C GLU A 54 -2.19 -0.56 -7.11
N VAL A 55 -2.46 -1.71 -6.48
CA VAL A 55 -2.14 -3.03 -7.02
C VAL A 55 -3.40 -3.58 -7.68
N GLU A 56 -3.40 -3.56 -9.01
CA GLU A 56 -4.48 -4.16 -9.79
C GLU A 56 -4.36 -5.69 -9.79
N VAL A 57 -5.47 -6.37 -9.53
CA VAL A 57 -5.53 -7.83 -9.56
C VAL A 57 -6.49 -8.27 -10.65
N THR A 58 -5.94 -8.87 -11.69
CA THR A 58 -6.75 -9.43 -12.78
C THR A 58 -7.26 -10.82 -12.39
N THR A 59 -8.57 -11.01 -12.47
CA THR A 59 -9.17 -12.35 -12.42
C THR A 59 -8.97 -13.03 -13.77
N TYR A 60 -8.27 -14.15 -13.79
CA TYR A 60 -8.00 -14.91 -15.00
C TYR A 60 -8.42 -16.38 -14.81
N PRO A 61 -9.15 -17.01 -15.75
CA PRO A 61 -9.71 -18.35 -15.57
C PRO A 61 -8.71 -19.47 -15.27
N LEU A 62 -7.42 -19.27 -15.57
CA LEU A 62 -6.36 -20.25 -15.27
C LEU A 62 -6.08 -20.37 -13.77
N PHE A 63 -6.32 -19.32 -12.98
CA PHE A 63 -6.01 -19.31 -11.55
C PHE A 63 -7.27 -19.56 -10.73
N ASP A 64 -7.21 -20.56 -9.84
CA ASP A 64 -8.28 -20.85 -8.87
C ASP A 64 -8.52 -19.68 -7.90
N HIS A 65 -7.46 -18.88 -7.64
CA HIS A 65 -7.50 -17.68 -6.83
C HIS A 65 -6.75 -16.54 -7.52
N ALA A 66 -7.26 -15.31 -7.36
CA ALA A 66 -6.63 -14.15 -7.96
C ALA A 66 -5.16 -14.01 -7.49
N PRO A 67 -4.17 -13.86 -8.39
CA PRO A 67 -2.75 -13.94 -8.06
C PRO A 67 -2.22 -12.63 -7.44
N TYR A 68 -2.86 -12.18 -6.35
CA TYR A 68 -2.56 -10.90 -5.71
C TYR A 68 -1.09 -10.77 -5.30
N THR A 69 -0.50 -11.84 -4.74
CA THR A 69 0.91 -11.81 -4.30
C THR A 69 1.87 -11.51 -5.45
N LEU A 70 1.61 -12.06 -6.64
CA LEU A 70 2.45 -11.80 -7.82
C LEU A 70 2.27 -10.36 -8.31
N ALA A 71 1.01 -9.89 -8.42
CA ALA A 71 0.72 -8.50 -8.80
C ALA A 71 1.36 -7.50 -7.82
N LEU A 72 1.27 -7.79 -6.52
CA LEU A 72 1.88 -7.00 -5.45
C LEU A 72 3.40 -6.95 -5.57
N ALA A 73 4.06 -8.11 -5.73
CA ALA A 73 5.51 -8.18 -5.89
C ALA A 73 5.99 -7.38 -7.12
N THR A 74 5.29 -7.51 -8.24
CA THR A 74 5.58 -6.72 -9.45
C THR A 74 5.43 -5.22 -9.18
N LYS A 75 4.34 -4.79 -8.51
CA LYS A 75 4.14 -3.37 -8.20
C LYS A 75 5.21 -2.84 -7.25
N MET A 76 5.63 -3.63 -6.27
CA MET A 76 6.72 -3.27 -5.37
C MET A 76 8.08 -3.13 -6.07
N ALA A 77 8.31 -3.85 -7.17
CA ALA A 77 9.53 -3.74 -7.96
C ALA A 77 9.51 -2.55 -8.95
N GLU A 78 8.32 -2.09 -9.34
CA GLU A 78 8.12 -0.93 -10.24
C GLU A 78 8.34 0.42 -9.52
N VAL A 79 7.94 0.49 -8.25
CA VAL A 79 7.96 1.70 -7.40
C VAL A 79 9.35 1.98 -6.84
#